data_AF-A0A1V5YNC3-F1
#
_entry.id   AF-A0A1V5YNC3-F1
#
_cell.length_a   1.000
_cell.length_b   1.000
_cell.length_c   1.000
_cell.angle_alpha   90.00
_cell.angle_beta   90.00
_cell.angle_gamma   90.00
#
_symmetry.space_group_name_H-M   'P 1'
#
loop_
_entity.id
_entity.type
_entity.pdbx_description
1 polymer ?
#
loop_
_entity_poly.entity_id
_entity_poly.type
_entity_poly.pdbx_seq_one_letter_code
_entity_poly.pdbx_strand_id
1 'polypeptide(L)'
;MKEQLVNSYDNSILYTDYFLANTIKKLDELDAVSYLFYISDHGENLYDDENDYVLHAYDHPSKIEVHIPMFVWISDKYRDTYPVKHNAIVQNVNKKLSADVVFYSLLDMADIVIPDDNCQKSIANPALESDSIRFILTKKEIVALE
;
A
#
# COMPACT_ATOMS: atom_id res chain seq x y z
N MET A 1 -4.41 -21.68 -21.36
CA MET A 1 -3.43 -21.70 -20.25
C MET A 1 -3.37 -20.35 -19.55
N LYS A 2 -3.08 -19.23 -20.24
CA LYS A 2 -3.08 -17.88 -19.64
C LYS A 2 -4.38 -17.53 -18.89
N GLU A 3 -5.54 -17.77 -19.49
CA GLU A 3 -6.84 -17.52 -18.84
C GLU A 3 -7.00 -18.27 -17.50
N GLN A 4 -6.58 -19.55 -17.44
CA GLN A 4 -6.66 -20.34 -16.20
C GLN A 4 -5.71 -19.82 -15.13
N LEU A 5 -4.52 -19.32 -15.53
CA LEU A 5 -3.58 -18.68 -14.63
C LEU A 5 -4.18 -17.39 -14.05
N VAL A 6 -4.73 -16.51 -14.90
CA VAL A 6 -5.40 -15.27 -14.48
C VAL A 6 -6.58 -15.57 -13.55
N ASN A 7 -7.46 -16.49 -13.91
CA ASN A 7 -8.58 -16.89 -13.06
C ASN A 7 -8.11 -17.45 -11.70
N SER A 8 -6.98 -18.17 -11.66
CA SER A 8 -6.42 -18.68 -10.41
C SER A 8 -5.82 -17.56 -9.56
N TYR A 9 -5.18 -16.58 -10.18
CA TYR A 9 -4.68 -15.38 -9.50
C TYR A 9 -5.83 -14.54 -8.94
N ASP A 10 -6.88 -14.28 -9.73
CA ASP A 10 -8.08 -13.56 -9.31
C ASP A 10 -8.79 -14.22 -8.12
N ASN A 11 -8.80 -15.56 -8.06
CA ASN A 11 -9.32 -16.28 -6.88
C ASN A 11 -8.50 -15.99 -5.61
N SER A 12 -7.19 -15.75 -5.71
CA SER A 12 -6.35 -15.36 -4.56
C SER A 12 -6.65 -13.93 -4.10
N ILE A 13 -6.95 -13.02 -5.04
CA ILE A 13 -7.40 -11.66 -4.74
C ILE A 13 -8.77 -11.69 -4.06
N LEU A 14 -9.70 -12.51 -4.56
CA LEU A 14 -11.01 -12.71 -3.93
C LEU A 14 -10.89 -13.23 -2.48
N TYR A 15 -9.94 -14.13 -2.23
CA TYR A 15 -9.67 -14.60 -0.86
C TYR A 15 -9.03 -13.52 0.02
N THR A 16 -8.16 -12.68 -0.54
CA THR A 16 -7.56 -11.54 0.16
C THR A 16 -8.62 -10.51 0.55
N ASP A 17 -9.55 -10.19 -0.35
CA ASP A 17 -10.71 -9.35 -0.05
C ASP A 17 -11.55 -9.93 1.11
N TYR A 18 -11.88 -11.22 1.04
CA TYR A 18 -12.56 -11.91 2.14
C TYR A 18 -11.79 -11.82 3.46
N PHE A 19 -10.47 -12.01 3.46
CA PHE A 19 -9.64 -11.89 4.65
C PHE A 19 -9.66 -10.47 5.25
N LEU A 20 -9.51 -9.45 4.40
CA LEU A 20 -9.54 -8.04 4.82
C LEU A 20 -10.91 -7.67 5.37
N ALA A 21 -12.00 -8.04 4.69
CA ALA A 21 -13.37 -7.78 5.14
C ALA A 21 -13.67 -8.39 6.52
N ASN A 22 -13.23 -9.63 6.76
CA ASN A 22 -13.41 -10.27 8.08
C ASN A 22 -12.53 -9.63 9.17
N THR A 23 -11.34 -9.15 8.80
CA THR A 23 -10.44 -8.45 9.73
C THR A 23 -11.05 -7.10 10.13
N ILE A 24 -11.53 -6.32 9.15
CA ILE A 24 -12.26 -5.07 9.38
C ILE A 24 -13.44 -5.29 10.30
N LYS A 25 -14.29 -6.29 10.00
CA LYS A 25 -15.45 -6.62 10.85
C LYS A 25 -15.05 -6.85 12.31
N LYS A 26 -14.00 -7.63 12.55
CA LYS A 26 -13.50 -7.90 13.91
C LYS A 26 -12.97 -6.64 14.60
N LEU A 27 -12.25 -5.78 13.87
CA LEU A 27 -11.73 -4.53 14.42
C LEU A 27 -12.83 -3.52 14.76
N ASP A 28 -13.89 -3.49 13.94
CA ASP A 28 -15.07 -2.64 14.13
C ASP A 28 -15.89 -3.06 15.37
N GLU A 29 -16.02 -4.37 15.60
CA GLU A 29 -16.68 -4.94 16.79
C GLU A 29 -15.98 -4.61 18.12
N LEU A 30 -14.69 -4.17 18.10
CA LEU A 30 -13.96 -3.80 19.31
C LEU A 30 -14.41 -2.47 19.92
N ASP A 31 -15.16 -1.66 19.18
CA ASP A 31 -15.54 -0.29 19.59
C ASP A 31 -14.32 0.50 20.11
N ALA A 32 -13.21 0.43 19.38
CA ALA A 32 -11.92 1.03 19.76
C ALA A 32 -11.40 2.01 18.70
N VAL A 33 -10.47 2.87 19.10
CA VAL A 33 -9.65 3.65 18.16
C VAL A 33 -8.71 2.66 17.45
N SER A 34 -9.04 2.30 16.21
CA SER A 34 -8.36 1.24 15.48
C SER A 34 -8.25 1.58 13.99
N TYR A 35 -7.24 0.98 13.35
CA TYR A 35 -7.06 1.04 11.91
C TYR A 35 -6.48 -0.28 11.40
N LEU A 36 -6.70 -0.55 10.11
CA LEU A 36 -6.07 -1.62 9.36
C LEU A 36 -5.25 -0.97 8.24
N PHE A 37 -3.98 -1.33 8.14
CA PHE A 37 -3.09 -0.93 7.05
C PHE A 37 -2.65 -2.19 6.29
N TYR A 38 -3.04 -2.28 5.03
CA TYR A 38 -2.68 -3.37 4.12
C TYR A 38 -1.83 -2.82 2.97
N ILE A 39 -0.77 -3.54 2.62
CA ILE A 39 0.06 -3.27 1.44
C ILE A 39 0.61 -4.61 0.95
N SER A 40 0.63 -4.81 -0.37
CA SER A 40 1.37 -5.94 -0.96
C SER A 40 2.86 -5.67 -0.91
N ASP A 41 3.69 -6.69 -0.73
CA ASP A 41 5.14 -6.54 -0.81
C ASP A 41 5.61 -6.31 -2.27
N HIS A 42 4.99 -7.00 -3.22
CA HIS A 42 5.17 -6.81 -4.67
C HIS A 42 3.91 -7.23 -5.45
N GLY A 43 3.94 -7.06 -6.77
CA GLY A 43 2.95 -7.59 -7.72
C GLY A 43 3.45 -8.87 -8.41
N GLU A 44 2.68 -9.40 -9.36
CA GLU A 44 2.95 -10.68 -10.02
C GLU A 44 2.69 -10.57 -11.53
N ASN A 45 3.66 -10.97 -12.36
CA ASN A 45 3.43 -11.03 -13.82
C ASN A 45 2.66 -12.31 -14.20
N LEU A 46 1.73 -12.18 -15.14
CA LEU A 46 0.86 -13.26 -15.60
C LEU A 46 0.85 -13.39 -17.14
N TYR A 47 2.00 -13.15 -17.78
CA TYR A 47 2.15 -12.98 -19.23
C TYR A 47 1.37 -11.80 -19.80
N ASP A 48 1.22 -10.74 -19.01
CA ASP A 48 0.38 -9.56 -19.24
C ASP A 48 1.15 -8.32 -19.68
N ASP A 49 2.46 -8.44 -19.88
CA ASP A 49 3.32 -7.43 -20.50
C ASP A 49 3.88 -7.89 -21.86
N GLU A 50 4.64 -7.00 -22.51
CA GLU A 50 5.27 -7.26 -23.81
C GLU A 50 6.53 -8.16 -23.71
N ASN A 51 7.02 -8.41 -22.50
CA ASN A 51 8.21 -9.21 -22.24
C ASN A 51 7.89 -10.70 -21.99
N ASP A 52 6.61 -11.07 -22.02
CA ASP A 52 6.10 -12.40 -21.66
C ASP A 52 6.57 -12.84 -20.26
N TYR A 53 6.72 -11.90 -19.32
CA TYR A 53 7.13 -12.20 -17.96
C TYR A 53 6.06 -12.98 -17.21
N VAL A 54 6.51 -13.91 -16.37
CA VAL A 54 5.69 -14.67 -15.42
C VAL A 54 6.40 -14.71 -14.08
N LEU A 55 5.63 -14.75 -13.00
CA LEU A 55 6.12 -14.61 -11.63
C LEU A 55 6.69 -13.21 -11.35
N HIS A 56 7.58 -13.10 -10.37
CA HIS A 56 8.21 -11.86 -9.92
C HIS A 56 9.73 -12.06 -9.74
N ALA A 57 10.43 -11.01 -9.31
CA ALA A 57 11.86 -10.94 -9.04
C ALA A 57 12.77 -10.94 -10.29
N TYR A 58 12.32 -10.29 -11.37
CA TYR A 58 13.17 -10.03 -12.52
C TYR A 58 14.26 -9.00 -12.19
N ASP A 59 15.43 -9.12 -12.82
CA ASP A 59 16.52 -8.13 -12.66
C ASP A 59 16.09 -6.73 -13.14
N HIS A 60 15.19 -6.68 -14.13
CA HIS A 60 14.50 -5.46 -14.58
C HIS A 60 13.00 -5.71 -14.37
N PRO A 61 12.45 -5.39 -13.19
CA PRO A 61 11.06 -5.70 -12.87
C PRO A 61 10.11 -4.92 -13.77
N SER A 62 9.00 -5.55 -14.13
CA SER A 62 7.94 -4.89 -14.90
C SER A 62 7.22 -3.82 -14.06
N LYS A 63 6.42 -2.97 -14.71
CA LYS A 63 5.50 -2.07 -13.99
C LYS A 63 4.50 -2.83 -13.12
N ILE A 64 4.19 -4.08 -13.44
CA ILE A 64 3.21 -4.93 -12.74
C ILE A 64 3.79 -5.42 -11.42
N GLU A 65 5.07 -5.79 -11.37
CA GLU A 65 5.76 -6.21 -10.14
C GLU A 65 5.83 -5.12 -9.06
N VAL A 66 5.79 -3.86 -9.47
CA VAL A 66 6.02 -2.71 -8.58
C VAL A 66 4.79 -1.83 -8.38
N HIS A 67 3.75 -2.00 -9.19
CA HIS A 67 2.47 -1.35 -9.01
C HIS A 67 1.56 -2.19 -8.10
N ILE A 68 1.65 -1.93 -6.80
CA ILE A 68 1.02 -2.72 -5.76
C ILE A 68 -0.21 -2.04 -5.14
N PRO A 69 -1.17 -2.81 -4.60
CA PRO A 69 -2.26 -2.26 -3.80
C PRO A 69 -1.76 -1.85 -2.41
N MET A 70 -2.25 -0.70 -1.96
CA MET A 70 -2.19 -0.24 -0.56
C MET A 70 -3.60 0.17 -0.15
N PHE A 71 -4.07 -0.34 0.98
CA PHE A 71 -5.43 -0.16 1.48
C PHE A 71 -5.39 0.22 2.95
N VAL A 72 -6.21 1.20 3.33
CA VAL A 72 -6.34 1.64 4.71
C VAL A 72 -7.81 1.70 5.09
N TRP A 73 -8.14 1.07 6.21
CA TRP A 73 -9.42 1.23 6.88
C TRP A 73 -9.20 1.83 8.27
N ILE A 74 -10.11 2.68 8.72
CA ILE A 74 -10.09 3.28 10.06
C ILE A 74 -11.49 3.14 10.69
N SER A 75 -11.53 2.94 12.01
CA SER A 75 -12.81 2.91 12.74
C SER A 75 -13.44 4.30 12.84
N ASP A 76 -14.76 4.36 13.08
CA ASP A 76 -15.43 5.63 13.33
C ASP A 76 -14.83 6.37 14.54
N LYS A 77 -14.46 5.65 15.60
CA LYS A 77 -13.75 6.25 16.74
C LYS A 77 -12.39 6.82 16.35
N TYR A 78 -11.65 6.18 15.45
CA TYR A 78 -10.40 6.75 14.93
C TYR A 78 -10.68 8.04 14.16
N ARG A 79 -11.71 8.06 13.31
CA ARG A 79 -12.13 9.27 12.57
C ARG A 79 -12.45 10.43 13.51
N ASP A 80 -13.20 10.16 14.58
CA ASP A 80 -13.60 11.18 15.56
C ASP A 80 -12.44 11.66 16.43
N THR A 81 -11.51 10.76 16.76
CA THR A 81 -10.33 11.07 17.58
C THR A 81 -9.28 11.85 16.80
N TYR A 82 -9.04 11.49 15.54
CA TYR A 82 -8.01 12.07 14.68
C TYR A 82 -8.58 12.64 13.37
N PRO A 83 -9.47 13.65 13.42
CA PRO A 83 -10.16 14.16 12.23
C PRO A 83 -9.20 14.76 11.20
N VAL A 84 -8.09 15.37 11.65
CA VAL A 84 -7.04 15.90 10.76
C VAL A 84 -6.35 14.78 9.99
N LYS A 85 -5.98 13.68 10.69
CA LYS A 85 -5.33 12.52 10.06
C LYS A 85 -6.27 11.82 9.08
N HIS A 86 -7.54 11.64 9.44
CA HIS A 86 -8.55 11.10 8.53
C HIS A 86 -8.68 11.95 7.26
N ASN A 87 -8.81 13.27 7.40
CA ASN A 87 -8.95 14.15 6.24
C ASN A 87 -7.69 14.11 5.34
N ALA A 88 -6.50 14.03 5.93
CA ALA A 88 -5.27 13.86 5.18
C ALA A 88 -5.25 12.53 4.40
N ILE A 89 -5.62 11.41 5.02
CA ILE A 89 -5.70 10.10 4.35
C ILE A 89 -6.61 10.20 3.12
N VAL A 90 -7.81 10.78 3.27
CA VAL A 90 -8.79 10.93 2.16
C VAL A 90 -8.25 11.84 1.05
N GLN A 91 -7.57 12.95 1.40
CA GLN A 91 -7.00 13.88 0.42
C GLN A 91 -5.79 13.29 -0.34
N ASN A 92 -5.08 12.35 0.28
CA ASN A 92 -3.83 11.80 -0.22
C ASN A 92 -4.00 10.55 -1.12
N VAL A 93 -5.22 10.00 -1.26
CA VAL A 93 -5.50 8.74 -2.00
C VAL A 93 -4.91 8.69 -3.41
N ASN A 94 -4.90 9.82 -4.14
CA ASN A 94 -4.45 9.87 -5.52
C ASN A 94 -2.97 10.27 -5.68
N LYS A 95 -2.23 10.47 -4.57
CA LYS A 95 -0.81 10.81 -4.66
C LYS A 95 -0.01 9.61 -5.13
N LYS A 96 1.03 9.89 -5.93
CA LYS A 96 1.98 8.86 -6.38
C LYS A 96 2.90 8.54 -5.21
N LEU A 97 2.82 7.32 -4.69
CA LEU A 97 3.59 6.86 -3.53
C LEU A 97 4.30 5.54 -3.82
N SER A 98 5.28 5.23 -2.98
CA SER A 98 6.01 3.97 -2.88
C SER A 98 5.94 3.46 -1.44
N ALA A 99 6.46 2.26 -1.19
CA ALA A 99 6.49 1.65 0.14
C ALA A 99 7.29 2.47 1.18
N ASP A 100 8.07 3.47 0.76
CA ASP A 100 8.77 4.40 1.65
C ASP A 100 7.85 5.11 2.65
N VAL A 101 6.56 5.29 2.29
CA VAL A 101 5.59 5.95 3.19
C VAL A 101 5.18 5.09 4.37
N VAL A 102 5.38 3.77 4.31
CA VAL A 102 4.83 2.82 5.29
C VAL A 102 5.35 3.10 6.69
N PHE A 103 6.67 3.29 6.84
CA PHE A 103 7.29 3.53 8.15
C PHE A 103 6.70 4.77 8.83
N TYR A 104 6.71 5.90 8.13
CA TYR A 104 6.22 7.18 8.64
C TYR A 104 4.71 7.17 8.87
N SER A 105 3.95 6.53 7.98
CA SER A 105 2.49 6.42 8.08
C SER A 105 2.06 5.60 9.30
N LEU A 106 2.73 4.48 9.60
CA LEU A 106 2.40 3.66 10.76
C LEU A 106 2.67 4.40 12.09
N LEU A 107 3.78 5.15 12.17
CA LEU A 107 4.09 5.98 13.34
C LEU A 107 3.07 7.10 13.53
N ASP A 108 2.81 7.87 12.47
CA ASP A 108 1.85 8.97 12.52
C ASP A 108 0.44 8.45 12.84
N MET A 109 -0.03 7.39 12.19
CA MET A 109 -1.34 6.80 12.48
C MET A 109 -1.44 6.22 13.90
N ALA A 110 -0.33 5.77 14.49
CA ALA A 110 -0.28 5.33 15.88
C ALA A 110 -0.10 6.48 16.89
N ASP A 111 -0.01 7.74 16.42
CA ASP A 111 0.28 8.92 17.24
C ASP A 111 1.63 8.85 17.99
N ILE A 112 2.61 8.17 17.38
CA ILE A 112 3.97 8.03 17.93
C ILE A 112 4.87 9.10 17.31
N VAL A 113 5.55 9.87 18.17
CA VAL A 113 6.52 10.89 17.76
C VAL A 113 7.95 10.40 18.02
N ILE A 114 8.81 10.52 17.02
CA ILE A 114 10.24 10.24 17.12
C ILE A 114 11.06 11.49 16.78
N PRO A 115 12.31 11.61 17.26
CA PRO A 115 13.26 12.59 16.72
C PRO A 115 13.47 12.37 15.22
N ASP A 116 13.67 13.46 14.47
CA ASP A 116 13.95 13.44 13.03
C ASP A 116 12.87 12.78 12.16
N ASP A 117 11.61 12.83 12.59
CA ASP A 117 10.46 12.37 11.81
C ASP A 117 10.30 13.16 10.50
N ASN A 118 9.78 12.50 9.45
CA ASN A 118 9.49 13.12 8.17
C ASN A 118 7.98 13.11 7.89
N CYS A 119 7.32 14.19 8.32
CA CYS A 119 5.88 14.36 8.13
C CYS A 119 5.46 14.37 6.64
N GLN A 120 6.38 14.67 5.70
CA GLN A 120 6.10 14.66 4.26
C GLN A 120 6.04 13.25 3.67
N LYS A 121 6.27 12.20 4.48
CA LYS A 121 6.22 10.79 4.08
C LYS A 121 5.07 10.00 4.74
N SER A 122 4.19 10.66 5.49
CA SER A 122 3.02 10.02 6.10
C SER A 122 1.74 10.28 5.32
N ILE A 123 0.98 9.22 4.99
CA ILE A 123 -0.34 9.36 4.36
C ILE A 123 -1.38 10.03 5.25
N ALA A 124 -1.15 10.01 6.57
CA ALA A 124 -1.99 10.63 7.57
C ALA A 124 -1.62 12.10 7.84
N ASN A 125 -0.68 12.66 7.08
CA ASN A 125 -0.25 14.03 7.20
C ASN A 125 -0.66 14.88 5.99
N PRO A 126 -1.21 16.09 6.18
CA PRO A 126 -1.55 16.99 5.06
C PRO A 126 -0.31 17.46 4.28
N ALA A 127 0.88 17.44 4.90
CA ALA A 127 2.13 17.82 4.27
C ALA A 127 2.75 16.73 3.39
N LEU A 128 2.10 15.55 3.23
CA LEU A 128 2.60 14.47 2.38
C LEU A 128 2.98 15.00 0.99
N GLU A 129 4.16 14.66 0.51
CA GLU A 129 4.56 14.94 -0.86
C GLU A 129 4.42 13.68 -1.72
N SER A 130 4.08 13.85 -3.01
CA SER A 130 4.14 12.71 -3.94
C SER A 130 5.61 12.36 -4.20
N ASP A 131 5.88 11.08 -4.38
CA ASP A 131 7.20 10.66 -4.85
C ASP A 131 7.42 11.23 -6.25
N SER A 132 8.48 12.06 -6.37
CA SER A 132 8.87 12.69 -7.63
C SER A 132 9.45 11.66 -8.60
N ILE A 133 10.16 10.67 -8.05
CA ILE A 133 10.74 9.51 -8.75
C ILE A 133 10.58 8.33 -7.79
N ARG A 134 10.11 7.18 -8.30
CA ARG A 134 10.09 5.95 -7.51
C ARG A 134 11.34 5.15 -7.84
N PHE A 135 12.07 4.74 -6.82
CA PHE A 135 13.27 3.94 -6.98
C PHE A 135 12.95 2.48 -6.72
N ILE A 136 13.54 1.58 -7.52
CA ILE A 136 13.51 0.15 -7.25
C ILE A 136 14.94 -0.31 -7.02
N LEU A 137 15.13 -1.08 -5.96
CA LEU A 137 16.37 -1.80 -5.73
C LEU A 137 16.38 -3.07 -6.58
N THR A 138 17.31 -3.16 -7.52
CA THR A 138 17.61 -4.40 -8.25
C THR A 138 18.85 -5.06 -7.64
N LYS A 139 19.19 -6.28 -8.09
CA LYS A 139 20.43 -6.95 -7.66
C LYS A 139 21.71 -6.18 -8.01
N LYS A 140 21.67 -5.28 -8.99
CA LYS A 140 22.85 -4.60 -9.55
C LYS A 140 22.89 -3.12 -9.21
N GLU A 141 21.74 -2.46 -9.19
CA GLU A 141 21.64 -1.01 -9.07
C GLU A 141 20.27 -0.54 -8.57
N ILE A 142 20.19 0.75 -8.25
CA ILE A 142 18.93 1.44 -7.97
C ILE A 142 18.44 2.07 -9.29
N VAL A 143 17.25 1.69 -9.73
CA VAL A 143 16.66 2.16 -11.00
C VAL A 143 15.48 3.10 -10.70
N ALA A 144 15.39 4.20 -11.44
CA ALA A 144 14.23 5.09 -11.40
C ALA A 144 13.11 4.57 -12.31
N LEU A 145 11.88 4.49 -11.77
CA LEU A 145 10.67 4.24 -12.55
C LEU A 145 10.11 5.56 -13.10
N GLU A 146 9.78 5.57 -14.40
CA GLU A 146 8.99 6.62 -15.06
C GLU A 146 7.47 6.42 -14.92
#